data_AF-A0A7C6LSX2-F1
#
_entry.id   AF-A0A7C6LSX2-F1
#
_cell.length_a   1.000
_cell.length_b   1.000
_cell.length_c   1.000
_cell.angle_alpha   90.00
_cell.angle_beta   90.00
_cell.angle_gamma   90.00
#
_symmetry.space_group_name_H-M   'P 1'
#
loop_
_entity.id
_entity.type
_entity.pdbx_description
1 polymer ?
#
loop_
_entity_poly.entity_id
_entity_poly.type
_entity_poly.pdbx_seq_one_letter_code
_entity_poly.pdbx_strand_id
1 'polypeptide(L)'
;MIDRNKRQSGMATLEAAIILPLTLTMVFFMLSAIRLVREDSLIRYAVDQTCEEMSLLLPAAEALLSPLASDTEELNDFIADLLPLQEAGEIVTGMAVDLGSSLAFSHLINSRIDYWLDEARAGLNLDYISHGRQIFLNWDNGDHVIWLTVNYSQHTLLGNVKKSTQAVIPIWSSGSLLEEGPSDGQEDEQQSDIWSESNFQRGQEFREMFGGNLPFNFPVIACWDGSTATAIKSMDLTAPSYESVEGADTQLQRYLLELASFQGASLISKGQEYSVSADQIDQKRLILVIPGNYPGWLDQSQRNYWQAVGADCGIQLEIREYGTSLRYQKPETEP
;
A
#
# COMPACT_ATOMS: atom_id res chain seq x y z
N MET A 1 -23.85 -66.15 44.68
CA MET A 1 -22.67 -65.95 43.82
C MET A 1 -23.02 -64.85 42.83
N ILE A 2 -23.06 -63.60 43.30
CA ILE A 2 -23.52 -62.44 42.52
C ILE A 2 -22.33 -61.91 41.71
N ASP A 3 -22.33 -62.27 40.43
CA ASP A 3 -22.04 -61.40 39.29
C ASP A 3 -20.81 -60.48 39.42
N ARG A 4 -19.61 -61.05 39.62
CA ARG A 4 -18.33 -60.30 39.49
C ARG A 4 -18.14 -59.74 38.07
N ASN A 5 -18.73 -60.37 37.04
CA ASN A 5 -18.63 -59.92 35.65
C ASN A 5 -19.38 -58.60 35.38
N LYS A 6 -20.52 -58.34 36.04
CA LYS A 6 -21.24 -57.05 35.87
C LYS A 6 -20.50 -55.84 36.42
N ARG A 7 -19.61 -56.00 37.41
CA ARG A 7 -18.82 -54.88 37.95
C ARG A 7 -17.70 -54.43 37.02
N GLN A 8 -17.13 -55.34 36.23
CA GLN A 8 -16.07 -55.00 35.28
C GLN A 8 -16.61 -54.30 34.02
N SER A 9 -17.82 -54.65 33.56
CA SER A 9 -18.40 -53.98 32.38
C SER A 9 -18.74 -52.52 32.62
N GLY A 10 -19.16 -52.15 33.85
CA GLY A 10 -19.46 -50.77 34.24
C GLY A 10 -18.22 -49.87 34.36
N MET A 11 -17.07 -50.42 34.77
CA MET A 11 -15.79 -49.68 34.76
C MET A 11 -15.32 -49.39 33.33
N ALA A 12 -15.42 -50.36 32.43
CA ALA A 12 -15.05 -50.16 31.03
C ALA A 12 -15.90 -49.08 30.33
N THR A 13 -17.19 -48.96 30.70
CA THR A 13 -18.06 -47.91 30.14
C THR A 13 -17.71 -46.53 30.71
N LEU A 14 -17.35 -46.44 31.99
CA LEU A 14 -16.95 -45.18 32.62
C LEU A 14 -15.59 -44.68 32.10
N GLU A 15 -14.61 -45.58 31.96
CA GLU A 15 -13.30 -45.27 31.37
C GLU A 15 -13.46 -44.83 29.91
N ALA A 16 -14.27 -45.53 29.11
CA ALA A 16 -14.58 -45.12 27.74
C ALA A 16 -15.29 -43.75 27.69
N ALA A 17 -16.21 -43.46 28.62
CA ALA A 17 -16.94 -42.20 28.69
C ALA A 17 -16.05 -40.99 29.01
N ILE A 18 -14.89 -41.19 29.66
CA ILE A 18 -13.93 -40.12 29.96
C ILE A 18 -12.86 -40.03 28.87
N ILE A 19 -12.35 -41.17 28.40
CA ILE A 19 -11.26 -41.23 27.41
C ILE A 19 -11.74 -40.75 26.04
N LEU A 20 -12.96 -41.12 25.61
CA LEU A 20 -13.49 -40.74 24.31
C LEU A 20 -13.60 -39.21 24.11
N PRO A 21 -14.24 -38.42 24.99
CA PRO A 21 -14.28 -36.96 24.82
C PRO A 21 -12.89 -36.32 24.92
N LEU A 22 -11.98 -36.85 25.76
CA LEU A 22 -10.61 -36.35 25.83
C LEU A 22 -9.84 -36.58 24.52
N THR A 23 -9.96 -37.77 23.93
CA THR A 23 -9.34 -38.07 22.63
C THR A 23 -9.95 -37.24 21.51
N LEU A 24 -11.28 -37.05 21.50
CA LEU A 24 -11.96 -36.26 20.49
C LEU A 24 -11.59 -34.77 20.56
N THR A 25 -11.49 -34.21 21.78
CA THR A 25 -11.00 -32.84 21.97
C THR A 25 -9.56 -32.66 21.52
N MET A 26 -8.69 -33.63 21.80
CA MET A 26 -7.31 -33.63 21.30
C MET A 26 -7.26 -33.67 19.77
N VAL A 27 -8.05 -34.54 19.12
CA VAL A 27 -8.13 -34.62 17.66
C VAL A 27 -8.65 -33.32 17.07
N PHE A 28 -9.70 -32.73 17.65
CA PHE A 28 -10.26 -31.47 17.18
C PHE A 28 -9.27 -30.30 17.30
N PHE A 29 -8.53 -30.26 18.41
CA PHE A 29 -7.45 -29.29 18.59
C PHE A 29 -6.35 -29.45 17.54
N MET A 30 -5.94 -30.70 17.27
CA MET A 30 -4.93 -31.00 16.24
C MET A 30 -5.42 -30.60 14.84
N LEU A 31 -6.67 -30.89 14.49
CA LEU A 31 -7.26 -30.47 13.22
C LEU A 31 -7.33 -28.94 13.10
N SER A 32 -7.67 -28.24 14.18
CA SER A 32 -7.66 -26.78 14.21
C SER A 32 -6.25 -26.21 14.03
N ALA A 33 -5.24 -26.81 14.68
CA ALA A 33 -3.85 -26.38 14.54
C ALA A 33 -3.37 -26.58 13.09
N ILE A 34 -3.70 -27.72 12.47
CA ILE A 34 -3.37 -27.99 11.07
C ILE A 34 -4.01 -26.95 10.13
N ARG A 35 -5.28 -26.60 10.36
CA ARG A 35 -5.96 -25.55 9.57
C ARG A 35 -5.27 -24.20 9.70
N LEU A 36 -4.87 -23.83 10.92
CA LEU A 36 -4.21 -22.54 11.18
C LEU A 36 -2.85 -22.44 10.51
N VAL A 37 -2.03 -23.49 10.62
CA VAL A 37 -0.72 -23.55 9.94
C VAL A 37 -0.90 -23.53 8.42
N ARG A 38 -1.92 -24.23 7.89
CA ARG A 38 -2.22 -24.22 6.46
C ARG A 38 -2.59 -22.83 5.95
N GLU A 39 -3.48 -22.12 6.62
CA GLU A 39 -3.84 -20.75 6.20
C GLU A 39 -2.63 -19.81 6.26
N ASP A 40 -1.75 -19.96 7.25
CA ASP A 40 -0.50 -19.20 7.34
C ASP A 40 0.40 -19.47 6.12
N SER A 41 0.56 -20.74 5.76
CA SER A 41 1.31 -21.16 4.57
C SER A 41 0.70 -20.65 3.26
N LEU A 42 -0.62 -20.66 3.12
CA LEU A 42 -1.32 -20.16 1.93
C LEU A 42 -1.13 -18.66 1.76
N ILE A 43 -1.24 -17.88 2.85
CA ILE A 43 -1.02 -16.43 2.81
C ILE A 43 0.43 -16.11 2.46
N ARG A 44 1.41 -16.79 3.07
CA ARG A 44 2.83 -16.62 2.71
C ARG A 44 3.07 -16.94 1.25
N TYR A 45 2.58 -18.08 0.77
CA TYR A 45 2.70 -18.48 -0.63
C TYR A 45 2.16 -17.42 -1.58
N ALA A 46 0.95 -16.90 -1.34
CA ALA A 46 0.35 -15.89 -2.19
C ALA A 46 1.11 -14.55 -2.17
N VAL A 47 1.62 -14.16 -1.00
CA VAL A 47 2.45 -12.96 -0.85
C VAL A 47 3.78 -13.13 -1.60
N ASP A 48 4.44 -14.28 -1.48
CA ASP A 48 5.71 -14.58 -2.14
C ASP A 48 5.54 -14.61 -3.66
N GLN A 49 4.52 -15.31 -4.17
CA GLN A 49 4.21 -15.33 -5.61
C GLN A 49 3.89 -13.93 -6.16
N THR A 50 3.13 -13.14 -5.39
CA THR A 50 2.88 -11.74 -5.77
C THR A 50 4.18 -10.95 -5.85
N CYS A 51 5.09 -11.11 -4.89
CA CYS A 51 6.39 -10.41 -4.92
C CYS A 51 7.24 -10.81 -6.12
N GLU A 52 7.26 -12.10 -6.47
CA GLU A 52 7.94 -12.61 -7.66
C GLU A 52 7.38 -11.96 -8.94
N GLU A 53 6.05 -11.90 -9.09
CA GLU A 53 5.41 -11.20 -10.20
C GLU A 53 5.75 -9.71 -10.22
N MET A 54 5.68 -9.04 -9.07
CA MET A 54 5.96 -7.60 -8.98
C MET A 54 7.41 -7.26 -9.33
N SER A 55 8.35 -8.18 -9.06
CA SER A 55 9.76 -7.98 -9.36
C SER A 55 10.05 -7.83 -10.87
N LEU A 56 9.17 -8.37 -11.72
CA LEU A 56 9.30 -8.33 -13.18
C LEU A 56 8.71 -7.05 -13.79
N LEU A 57 7.87 -6.33 -13.06
CA LEU A 57 7.15 -5.17 -13.59
C LEU A 57 8.07 -4.00 -13.91
N LEU A 58 9.09 -3.78 -13.09
CA LEU A 58 10.03 -2.69 -13.30
C LEU A 58 10.94 -2.91 -14.52
N PRO A 59 11.57 -4.09 -14.69
CA PRO A 59 12.25 -4.42 -15.95
C PRO A 59 11.36 -4.27 -17.19
N ALA A 60 10.08 -4.68 -17.09
CA ALA A 60 9.12 -4.54 -18.17
C ALA A 60 8.80 -3.06 -18.47
N ALA A 61 8.65 -2.23 -17.43
CA ALA A 61 8.46 -0.80 -17.55
C ALA A 61 9.67 -0.10 -18.20
N GLU A 62 10.90 -0.47 -17.82
CA GLU A 62 12.13 0.02 -18.45
C GLU A 62 12.22 -0.37 -19.93
N ALA A 63 11.86 -1.60 -20.26
CA ALA A 63 11.84 -2.07 -21.64
C ALA A 63 10.88 -1.25 -22.51
N LEU A 64 9.72 -0.86 -21.98
CA LEU A 64 8.75 0.01 -22.67
C LEU A 64 9.27 1.42 -22.94
N LEU A 65 10.03 1.98 -21.99
CA LEU A 65 10.60 3.33 -22.12
C LEU A 65 11.89 3.36 -22.95
N SER A 66 12.47 2.20 -23.24
CA SER A 66 13.71 2.12 -24.02
C SER A 66 13.51 2.60 -25.46
N PRO A 67 14.36 3.49 -25.98
CA PRO A 67 14.33 3.93 -27.39
C PRO A 67 14.51 2.80 -28.41
N LEU A 68 14.94 1.61 -27.96
CA LEU A 68 15.09 0.40 -28.79
C LEU A 68 13.79 -0.41 -28.94
N ALA A 69 12.70 -0.06 -28.24
CA ALA A 69 11.40 -0.73 -28.38
C ALA A 69 10.72 -0.29 -29.70
N SER A 70 11.26 -0.74 -30.83
CA SER A 70 10.73 -0.42 -32.15
C SER A 70 9.42 -1.17 -32.48
N ASP A 71 9.09 -2.24 -31.74
CA ASP A 71 7.86 -3.02 -31.91
C ASP A 71 7.04 -3.02 -30.61
N THR A 72 6.14 -2.05 -30.48
CA THR A 72 5.27 -1.85 -29.31
C THR A 72 4.18 -2.93 -29.17
N GLU A 73 3.87 -3.69 -30.22
CA GLU A 73 2.83 -4.74 -30.18
C GLU A 73 3.29 -6.00 -29.42
N GLU A 74 4.48 -6.55 -29.71
CA GLU A 74 4.99 -7.76 -29.03
C GLU A 74 5.20 -7.53 -27.52
N LEU A 75 5.61 -6.32 -27.13
CA LEU A 75 5.84 -5.96 -25.74
C LEU A 75 4.54 -5.75 -24.96
N ASN A 76 3.50 -5.18 -25.60
CA ASN A 76 2.17 -5.07 -25.00
C ASN A 76 1.52 -6.43 -24.80
N ASP A 77 1.67 -7.35 -25.76
CA ASP A 77 1.20 -8.73 -25.64
C ASP A 77 1.93 -9.46 -24.49
N PHE A 78 3.24 -9.26 -24.36
CA PHE A 78 4.02 -9.80 -23.24
C PHE A 78 3.54 -9.26 -21.88
N ILE A 79 3.22 -7.97 -21.79
CA ILE A 79 2.69 -7.36 -20.55
C ILE A 79 1.29 -7.89 -20.23
N ALA A 80 0.44 -8.07 -21.24
CA ALA A 80 -0.89 -8.65 -21.06
C ALA A 80 -0.82 -10.12 -20.61
N ASP A 81 0.17 -10.87 -21.09
CA ASP A 81 0.44 -12.25 -20.67
C ASP A 81 0.99 -12.32 -19.23
N LEU A 82 1.85 -11.37 -18.84
CA LEU A 82 2.41 -11.27 -17.48
C LEU A 82 1.39 -10.80 -16.43
N LEU A 83 0.55 -9.84 -16.80
CA LEU A 83 -0.49 -9.26 -15.97
C LEU A 83 -1.83 -9.30 -16.72
N PRO A 84 -2.60 -10.38 -16.59
CA PRO A 84 -3.93 -10.50 -17.20
C PRO A 84 -4.97 -9.66 -16.43
N LEU A 85 -4.69 -8.38 -16.24
CA LEU A 85 -5.54 -7.40 -15.57
C LEU A 85 -6.08 -6.41 -16.60
N GLN A 86 -7.32 -5.96 -16.41
CA GLN A 86 -7.78 -4.74 -17.06
C GLN A 86 -6.83 -3.59 -16.65
N GLU A 87 -6.34 -2.83 -17.62
CA GLU A 87 -5.47 -1.65 -17.42
C GLU A 87 -4.00 -1.94 -17.05
N ALA A 88 -3.49 -3.17 -17.26
CA ALA A 88 -2.09 -3.52 -16.97
C ALA A 88 -1.06 -2.56 -17.63
N GLY A 89 -1.30 -2.13 -18.87
CA GLY A 89 -0.43 -1.16 -19.56
C GLY A 89 -0.39 0.22 -18.91
N GLU A 90 -1.50 0.70 -18.36
CA GLU A 90 -1.56 1.99 -17.63
C GLU A 90 -0.82 1.90 -16.29
N ILE A 91 -0.90 0.74 -15.64
CA ILE A 91 -0.20 0.49 -14.38
C ILE A 91 1.31 0.42 -14.61
N VAL A 92 1.76 -0.31 -15.64
CA VAL A 92 3.19 -0.44 -15.96
C VAL A 92 3.77 0.90 -16.42
N THR A 93 3.06 1.67 -17.23
CA THR A 93 3.50 3.03 -17.62
C THR A 93 3.50 4.00 -16.43
N GLY A 94 2.54 3.90 -15.51
CA GLY A 94 2.53 4.65 -14.25
C GLY A 94 3.70 4.29 -13.33
N MET A 95 4.07 3.01 -13.26
CA MET A 95 5.26 2.55 -12.54
C MET A 95 6.56 3.05 -13.16
N ALA A 96 6.63 3.11 -14.49
CA ALA A 96 7.77 3.64 -15.23
C ALA A 96 8.06 5.11 -14.91
N VAL A 97 7.04 5.85 -14.43
CA VAL A 97 7.14 7.26 -14.06
C VAL A 97 7.36 7.46 -12.54
N ASP A 98 6.79 6.61 -11.69
CA ASP A 98 6.91 6.70 -10.23
C ASP A 98 6.57 5.37 -9.52
N LEU A 99 7.61 4.61 -9.14
CA LEU A 99 7.46 3.27 -8.56
C LEU A 99 6.88 3.26 -7.14
N GLY A 100 6.99 4.37 -6.40
CA GLY A 100 6.85 4.35 -4.95
C GLY A 100 5.45 4.61 -4.39
N SER A 101 4.54 5.24 -5.15
CA SER A 101 3.37 5.92 -4.56
C SER A 101 2.01 5.60 -5.18
N SER A 102 1.99 4.77 -6.23
CA SER A 102 0.75 4.50 -6.96
C SER A 102 -0.22 3.66 -6.12
N LEU A 103 -1.39 4.23 -5.77
CA LEU A 103 -2.50 3.44 -5.24
C LEU A 103 -2.86 2.28 -6.17
N ALA A 104 -2.62 2.41 -7.48
CA ALA A 104 -2.79 1.32 -8.43
C ALA A 104 -1.78 0.18 -8.18
N PHE A 105 -0.55 0.46 -7.74
CA PHE A 105 0.38 -0.59 -7.31
C PHE A 105 -0.11 -1.31 -6.06
N SER A 106 -0.57 -0.58 -5.05
CA SER A 106 -1.15 -1.20 -3.84
C SER A 106 -2.42 -2.00 -4.16
N HIS A 107 -3.28 -1.51 -5.05
CA HIS A 107 -4.48 -2.21 -5.49
C HIS A 107 -4.11 -3.48 -6.28
N LEU A 108 -3.13 -3.38 -7.17
CA LEU A 108 -2.62 -4.50 -7.95
C LEU A 108 -2.06 -5.59 -7.03
N ILE A 109 -1.18 -5.25 -6.08
CA ILE A 109 -0.66 -6.20 -5.10
C ILE A 109 -1.80 -6.90 -4.35
N ASN A 110 -2.81 -6.15 -3.91
CA ASN A 110 -3.96 -6.74 -3.22
C ASN A 110 -4.73 -7.72 -4.13
N SER A 111 -5.00 -7.33 -5.38
CA SER A 111 -5.69 -8.17 -6.36
C SER A 111 -4.92 -9.46 -6.69
N ARG A 112 -3.59 -9.38 -6.78
CA ARG A 112 -2.73 -10.54 -7.07
C ARG A 112 -2.62 -11.48 -5.87
N ILE A 113 -2.52 -10.95 -4.64
CA ILE A 113 -2.59 -11.77 -3.43
C ILE A 113 -3.92 -12.54 -3.37
N ASP A 114 -5.03 -11.88 -3.69
CA ASP A 114 -6.35 -12.52 -3.72
C ASP A 114 -6.42 -13.62 -4.79
N TYR A 115 -5.93 -13.35 -6.01
CA TYR A 115 -5.83 -14.35 -7.07
C TYR A 115 -5.03 -15.59 -6.63
N TRP A 116 -3.82 -15.40 -6.10
CA TRP A 116 -2.96 -16.52 -5.71
C TRP A 116 -3.51 -17.31 -4.52
N LEU A 117 -4.22 -16.64 -3.61
CA LEU A 117 -4.94 -17.29 -2.53
C LEU A 117 -6.08 -18.16 -3.06
N ASP A 118 -6.86 -17.65 -4.00
CA ASP A 118 -7.98 -18.38 -4.59
C ASP A 118 -7.50 -19.57 -5.42
N GLU A 119 -6.42 -19.39 -6.21
CA GLU A 119 -5.78 -20.46 -6.97
C GLU A 119 -5.25 -21.58 -6.05
N ALA A 120 -4.51 -21.21 -5.00
CA ALA A 120 -3.97 -22.19 -4.05
C ALA A 120 -5.08 -22.93 -3.29
N ARG A 121 -6.21 -22.26 -2.98
CA ARG A 121 -7.37 -22.90 -2.35
C ARG A 121 -8.13 -23.80 -3.30
N ALA A 122 -8.32 -23.39 -4.55
CA ALA A 122 -8.96 -24.21 -5.58
C ALA A 122 -8.19 -25.51 -5.81
N GLY A 123 -6.86 -25.44 -5.89
CA GLY A 123 -6.00 -26.62 -5.99
C GLY A 123 -6.09 -27.59 -4.80
N LEU A 124 -6.50 -27.10 -3.62
CA LEU A 124 -6.68 -27.90 -2.40
C LEU A 124 -8.14 -28.20 -2.05
N ASN A 125 -9.10 -27.76 -2.89
CA ASN A 125 -10.54 -27.86 -2.67
C ASN A 125 -10.98 -27.31 -1.30
N LEU A 126 -10.52 -26.09 -0.98
CA LEU A 126 -10.83 -25.39 0.28
C LEU A 126 -11.86 -24.29 0.06
N ASP A 127 -12.73 -24.08 1.06
CA ASP A 127 -13.70 -23.00 1.06
C ASP A 127 -13.01 -21.63 1.12
N TYR A 128 -13.64 -20.63 0.51
CA TYR A 128 -13.19 -19.24 0.59
C TYR A 128 -13.33 -18.72 2.02
N ILE A 129 -12.24 -18.19 2.57
CA ILE A 129 -12.22 -17.53 3.88
C ILE A 129 -11.77 -16.08 3.65
N SER A 130 -12.72 -15.16 3.81
CA SER A 130 -12.43 -13.73 3.87
C SER A 130 -11.59 -13.44 5.11
N HIS A 131 -10.37 -12.95 4.89
CA HIS A 131 -9.52 -12.44 5.95
C HIS A 131 -9.50 -10.92 5.81
N GLY A 132 -9.84 -10.20 6.88
CA GLY A 132 -9.49 -8.78 6.97
C GLY A 132 -7.97 -8.67 6.91
N ARG A 133 -7.44 -8.16 5.79
CA ARG A 133 -6.00 -7.96 5.57
C ARG A 133 -5.71 -6.48 5.39
N GLN A 134 -4.56 -6.05 5.88
CA GLN A 134 -4.00 -4.71 5.66
C GLN A 134 -2.60 -4.89 5.08
N ILE A 135 -2.31 -4.16 4.01
CA ILE A 135 -1.04 -4.23 3.29
C ILE A 135 -0.27 -2.94 3.54
N PHE A 136 1.02 -3.08 3.81
CA PHE A 136 1.95 -1.99 4.02
C PHE A 136 3.16 -2.19 3.11
N LEU A 137 3.49 -1.17 2.33
CA LEU A 137 4.68 -1.12 1.51
C LEU A 137 5.69 -0.19 2.19
N ASN A 138 6.91 -0.66 2.35
CA ASN A 138 8.01 0.15 2.85
C ASN A 138 9.18 0.07 1.87
N TRP A 139 9.64 1.22 1.42
CA TRP A 139 10.81 1.33 0.55
C TRP A 139 12.06 1.48 1.41
N ASP A 140 13.07 0.68 1.13
CA ASP A 140 14.40 0.89 1.69
C ASP A 140 15.32 1.46 0.61
N ASN A 141 15.63 2.75 0.73
CA ASN A 141 16.44 3.48 -0.26
C ASN A 141 17.89 2.95 -0.33
N GLY A 142 18.37 2.20 0.67
CA GLY A 142 19.74 1.69 0.69
C GLY A 142 19.95 0.38 -0.07
N ASP A 143 18.90 -0.44 -0.23
CA ASP A 143 19.05 -1.86 -0.57
C ASP A 143 18.36 -2.27 -1.89
N HIS A 144 17.78 -1.34 -2.65
CA HIS A 144 17.01 -1.62 -3.88
C HIS A 144 15.93 -2.71 -3.68
N VAL A 145 15.20 -2.60 -2.56
CA VAL A 145 14.14 -3.55 -2.20
C VAL A 145 12.90 -2.83 -1.70
N ILE A 146 11.74 -3.36 -2.06
CA ILE A 146 10.46 -2.97 -1.47
C ILE A 146 10.07 -4.05 -0.47
N TRP A 147 9.93 -3.67 0.78
CA TRP A 147 9.38 -4.52 1.83
C TRP A 147 7.86 -4.52 1.76
N LEU A 148 7.28 -5.68 1.51
CA LEU A 148 5.84 -5.93 1.57
C LEU A 148 5.50 -6.56 2.92
N THR A 149 4.80 -5.81 3.78
CA THR A 149 4.28 -6.31 5.05
C THR A 149 2.77 -6.48 4.96
N VAL A 150 2.29 -7.70 5.21
CA VAL A 150 0.85 -8.02 5.19
C VAL A 150 0.40 -8.43 6.59
N ASN A 151 -0.46 -7.60 7.16
CA ASN A 151 -1.09 -7.85 8.46
C ASN A 151 -2.47 -8.47 8.23
N TYR A 152 -2.79 -9.56 8.94
CA TYR A 152 -4.05 -10.27 8.78
C TYR A 152 -4.53 -10.90 10.10
N SER A 153 -5.84 -11.15 10.18
CA SER A 153 -6.47 -11.78 11.35
C SER A 153 -6.91 -13.21 11.03
N GLN A 154 -6.48 -14.19 11.83
CA GLN A 154 -6.91 -15.58 11.73
C GLN A 154 -7.89 -15.93 12.85
N HIS A 155 -8.97 -16.61 12.49
CA HIS A 155 -9.92 -17.15 13.47
C HIS A 155 -9.44 -18.49 14.01
N THR A 156 -9.32 -18.58 15.32
CA THR A 156 -8.99 -19.81 16.05
C THR A 156 -10.19 -20.25 16.89
N LEU A 157 -10.16 -21.48 17.41
CA LEU A 157 -11.18 -21.95 18.34
C LEU A 157 -11.27 -21.11 19.63
N LEU A 158 -10.23 -20.35 19.95
CA LEU A 158 -10.12 -19.52 21.16
C LEU A 158 -10.30 -18.02 20.88
N GLY A 159 -10.62 -17.64 19.63
CA GLY A 159 -10.80 -16.24 19.21
C GLY A 159 -9.88 -15.83 18.07
N ASN A 160 -9.76 -14.52 17.84
CA ASN A 160 -9.04 -13.97 16.70
C ASN A 160 -7.58 -13.70 17.08
N VAL A 161 -6.65 -14.13 16.24
CA VAL A 161 -5.21 -13.88 16.40
C VAL A 161 -4.75 -13.00 15.25
N LYS A 162 -4.17 -11.84 15.57
CA LYS A 162 -3.51 -10.98 14.59
C LYS A 162 -2.13 -11.55 14.25
N LYS A 163 -1.81 -11.59 12.97
CA LYS A 163 -0.52 -12.05 12.43
C LYS A 163 0.00 -11.08 11.39
N SER A 164 1.30 -11.18 11.13
CA SER A 164 1.99 -10.41 10.11
C SER A 164 2.91 -11.35 9.34
N THR A 165 3.01 -11.14 8.03
CA THR A 165 4.03 -11.74 7.19
C THR A 165 4.76 -10.65 6.41
N GLN A 166 6.03 -10.90 6.12
CA GLN A 166 6.88 -9.97 5.39
C GLN A 166 7.50 -10.71 4.21
N ALA A 167 7.55 -10.04 3.07
CA ALA A 167 8.23 -10.50 1.87
C ALA A 167 8.93 -9.30 1.22
N VAL A 168 9.78 -9.61 0.24
CA VAL A 168 10.62 -8.61 -0.43
C VAL A 168 10.33 -8.65 -1.92
N ILE A 169 10.11 -7.49 -2.51
CA ILE A 169 10.08 -7.28 -3.95
C ILE A 169 11.46 -6.72 -4.33
N PRO A 170 12.33 -7.52 -4.95
CA PRO A 170 13.61 -7.03 -5.43
C PRO A 170 13.38 -6.06 -6.60
N ILE A 171 14.10 -4.95 -6.58
CA ILE A 171 14.05 -3.92 -7.61
C ILE A 171 15.16 -4.21 -8.61
N TRP A 172 14.79 -4.77 -9.77
CA TRP A 172 15.68 -4.94 -10.89
C TRP A 172 15.56 -3.73 -11.82
N SER A 173 16.42 -2.73 -11.60
CA SER A 173 16.49 -1.53 -12.44
C SER A 173 17.90 -1.37 -12.99
N SER A 174 18.02 -0.95 -14.25
CA SER A 174 19.29 -0.56 -14.85
C SER A 174 19.85 0.76 -14.30
N GLY A 175 19.10 1.44 -13.42
CA GLY A 175 19.44 2.73 -12.85
C GLY A 175 18.84 3.90 -13.62
N SER A 176 18.42 3.77 -14.88
CA SER A 176 17.94 4.93 -15.66
C SER A 176 16.60 5.51 -15.19
N LEU A 177 15.79 4.72 -14.47
CA LEU A 177 14.56 5.20 -13.81
C LEU A 177 14.78 5.64 -12.36
N LEU A 178 15.95 5.33 -11.80
CA LEU A 178 16.37 5.71 -10.45
C LEU A 178 17.46 6.80 -10.47
N GLU A 179 17.96 7.18 -11.65
CA GLU A 179 18.99 8.20 -11.82
C GLU A 179 18.40 9.55 -11.43
N GLU A 180 18.86 10.03 -10.27
CA GLU A 180 18.91 11.43 -9.91
C GLU A 180 19.34 12.24 -11.14
N GLY A 181 18.57 13.28 -11.46
CA GLY A 181 18.94 14.24 -12.51
C GLY A 181 20.39 14.70 -12.32
N PRO A 182 21.08 15.11 -13.40
CA PRO A 182 22.51 15.31 -13.39
C PRO A 182 22.92 16.25 -12.24
N SER A 183 23.68 15.70 -11.29
CA SER A 183 24.34 16.46 -10.24
C SER A 183 25.47 17.27 -10.88
N ASP A 184 25.13 18.39 -11.52
CA ASP A 184 26.14 19.39 -11.81
C ASP A 184 26.40 20.17 -10.52
N GLY A 185 27.55 19.85 -9.92
CA GLY A 185 28.05 20.51 -8.73
C GLY A 185 28.30 21.98 -9.01
N GLN A 186 27.37 22.82 -8.60
CA GLN A 186 27.65 24.19 -8.17
C GLN A 186 26.90 24.43 -6.87
N GLU A 187 27.67 24.58 -5.79
CA GLU A 187 27.21 25.07 -4.50
C GLU A 187 26.73 26.51 -4.65
N ASP A 188 25.46 26.67 -5.02
CA ASP A 188 24.72 27.91 -4.80
C ASP A 188 23.65 27.64 -3.73
N GLU A 189 23.57 28.52 -2.73
CA GLU A 189 22.59 28.51 -1.63
C GLU A 189 21.15 28.81 -2.12
N GLN A 190 20.69 28.15 -3.18
CA GLN A 190 19.31 28.11 -3.60
C GLN A 190 18.67 26.82 -3.09
N GLN A 191 17.69 26.99 -2.20
CA GLN A 191 16.66 26.02 -1.81
C GLN A 191 16.55 24.84 -2.79
N SER A 192 17.00 23.64 -2.36
CA SER A 192 17.00 22.43 -3.20
C SER A 192 15.65 22.29 -3.92
N ASP A 193 15.68 21.99 -5.22
CA ASP A 193 14.45 21.83 -6.00
C ASP A 193 13.77 20.51 -5.63
N ILE A 194 13.07 20.50 -4.49
CA ILE A 194 12.26 19.39 -3.98
C ILE A 194 11.29 18.83 -5.05
N TRP A 195 10.92 19.63 -6.06
CA TRP A 195 10.04 19.19 -7.14
C TRP A 195 10.74 18.32 -8.21
N SER A 196 12.07 18.43 -8.33
CA SER A 196 12.89 17.58 -9.20
C SER A 196 13.05 16.15 -8.66
N GLU A 197 12.77 15.95 -7.37
CA GLU A 197 12.84 14.65 -6.71
C GLU A 197 11.68 13.72 -7.09
N SER A 198 11.87 12.43 -6.78
CA SER A 198 10.78 11.44 -6.84
C SER A 198 9.60 11.86 -5.96
N ASN A 199 8.39 11.44 -6.30
CA ASN A 199 7.19 11.81 -5.52
C ASN A 199 7.27 11.30 -4.07
N PHE A 200 7.96 10.17 -3.86
CA PHE A 200 8.19 9.60 -2.53
C PHE A 200 9.13 10.48 -1.70
N GLN A 201 10.32 10.80 -2.22
CA GLN A 201 11.31 11.63 -1.54
C GLN A 201 10.70 13.01 -1.25
N ARG A 202 10.11 13.63 -2.28
CA ARG A 202 9.35 14.87 -2.15
C ARG A 202 8.26 14.80 -1.07
N GLY A 203 7.49 13.71 -1.06
CA GLY A 203 6.46 13.47 -0.05
C GLY A 203 7.03 13.33 1.35
N GLN A 204 8.19 12.69 1.50
CA GLN A 204 8.89 12.58 2.78
C GLN A 204 9.40 13.94 3.25
N GLU A 205 10.06 14.70 2.39
CA GLU A 205 10.60 16.03 2.71
C GLU A 205 9.50 16.99 3.12
N PHE A 206 8.38 17.01 2.39
CA PHE A 206 7.23 17.83 2.79
C PHE A 206 6.59 17.36 4.10
N ARG A 207 6.56 16.06 4.37
CA ARG A 207 6.07 15.58 5.68
C ARG A 207 6.97 16.05 6.80
N GLU A 208 8.29 15.97 6.65
CA GLU A 208 9.24 16.47 7.64
C GLU A 208 9.11 17.98 7.84
N MET A 209 9.05 18.74 6.74
CA MET A 209 8.92 20.20 6.75
C MET A 209 7.61 20.69 7.38
N PHE A 210 6.51 19.97 7.15
CA PHE A 210 5.18 20.34 7.65
C PHE A 210 4.78 19.61 8.93
N GLY A 211 5.75 19.03 9.66
CA GLY A 211 5.57 18.56 11.04
C GLY A 211 4.91 17.19 11.17
N GLY A 212 5.13 16.30 10.21
CA GLY A 212 4.77 14.89 10.28
C GLY A 212 5.44 14.21 11.48
N ASN A 213 4.65 13.59 12.34
CA ASN A 213 5.13 12.93 13.57
C ASN A 213 4.84 11.42 13.60
N LEU A 214 4.17 10.91 12.57
CA LEU A 214 3.91 9.49 12.38
C LEU A 214 4.95 8.88 11.42
N PRO A 215 5.23 7.57 11.54
CA PRO A 215 6.07 6.87 10.57
C PRO A 215 5.58 7.12 9.14
N PHE A 216 6.52 7.16 8.18
CA PHE A 216 6.17 7.42 6.78
C PHE A 216 5.14 6.41 6.24
N ASN A 217 5.23 5.16 6.67
CA ASN A 217 4.29 4.08 6.31
C ASN A 217 3.02 4.03 7.17
N PHE A 218 2.77 5.02 8.03
CA PHE A 218 1.52 5.09 8.78
C PHE A 218 0.34 5.38 7.82
N PRO A 219 -0.79 4.63 7.91
CA PRO A 219 -1.87 4.74 6.94
C PRO A 219 -2.49 6.14 6.88
N VAL A 220 -2.68 6.65 5.65
CA VAL A 220 -3.45 7.84 5.28
C VAL A 220 -2.91 9.18 5.81
N ILE A 221 -2.60 9.26 7.10
CA ILE A 221 -2.22 10.47 7.82
C ILE A 221 -0.72 10.54 8.10
N ALA A 222 -0.23 11.78 8.15
CA ALA A 222 1.17 12.10 8.41
C ALA A 222 1.41 12.64 9.83
N CYS A 223 0.39 13.26 10.42
CA CYS A 223 0.48 13.84 11.74
C CYS A 223 -0.75 13.51 12.59
N TRP A 224 -0.51 13.25 13.87
CA TRP A 224 -1.52 13.06 14.90
C TRP A 224 -1.14 13.83 16.16
N ASP A 225 -1.99 14.77 16.58
CA ASP A 225 -1.77 15.60 17.77
C ASP A 225 -2.62 15.19 18.99
N GLY A 226 -3.38 14.10 18.86
CA GLY A 226 -4.32 13.63 19.88
C GLY A 226 -5.79 14.00 19.63
N SER A 227 -6.07 14.83 18.62
CA SER A 227 -7.44 15.25 18.25
C SER A 227 -7.62 15.39 16.74
N THR A 228 -6.59 15.85 16.03
CA THR A 228 -6.63 16.15 14.60
C THR A 228 -5.79 15.14 13.82
N ALA A 229 -6.45 14.44 12.90
CA ALA A 229 -5.81 13.53 11.96
C ALA A 229 -5.42 14.31 10.69
N THR A 230 -4.13 14.55 10.48
CA THR A 230 -3.64 15.40 9.39
C THR A 230 -2.92 14.59 8.33
N ALA A 231 -3.41 14.62 7.09
CA ALA A 231 -2.70 14.13 5.92
C ALA A 231 -1.87 15.27 5.29
N ILE A 232 -0.66 14.95 4.86
CA ILE A 232 0.22 15.87 4.10
C ILE A 232 0.46 15.20 2.75
N LYS A 233 0.05 15.86 1.67
CA LYS A 233 0.20 15.38 0.29
C LYS A 233 0.80 16.48 -0.57
N SER A 234 1.56 16.12 -1.59
CA SER A 234 2.07 17.05 -2.58
C SER A 234 1.51 16.71 -3.96
N MET A 235 1.27 17.74 -4.77
CA MET A 235 0.81 17.60 -6.14
C MET A 235 1.55 18.61 -7.01
N ASP A 236 2.40 18.09 -7.91
CA ASP A 236 3.09 18.91 -8.88
C ASP A 236 2.13 19.24 -10.03
N LEU A 237 1.46 20.38 -9.92
CA LEU A 237 0.48 20.84 -10.89
C LEU A 237 1.08 21.22 -12.26
N THR A 238 2.41 21.21 -12.40
CA THR A 238 3.08 21.44 -13.69
C THR A 238 3.15 20.18 -14.56
N ALA A 239 2.81 19.01 -14.01
CA ALA A 239 2.80 17.76 -14.77
C ALA A 239 1.73 17.76 -15.89
N PRO A 240 1.97 17.10 -17.04
CA PRO A 240 1.03 17.06 -18.16
C PRO A 240 -0.37 16.55 -17.78
N SER A 241 -0.47 15.65 -16.81
CA SER A 241 -1.74 15.13 -16.29
C SER A 241 -2.63 16.18 -15.61
N TYR A 242 -2.09 17.35 -15.27
CA TYR A 242 -2.78 18.46 -14.61
C TYR A 242 -2.88 19.71 -15.49
N GLU A 243 -2.61 19.58 -16.79
CA GLU A 243 -2.83 20.66 -17.75
C GLU A 243 -4.30 21.13 -17.74
N SER A 244 -5.23 20.20 -17.48
CA SER A 244 -6.65 20.48 -17.26
C SER A 244 -7.05 20.34 -15.78
N VAL A 245 -8.12 21.06 -15.40
CA VAL A 245 -8.67 21.06 -14.04
C VAL A 245 -9.16 19.67 -13.62
N GLU A 246 -9.71 18.89 -14.56
CA GLU A 246 -10.36 17.60 -14.28
C GLU A 246 -9.41 16.60 -13.59
N GLY A 247 -8.18 16.47 -14.08
CA GLY A 247 -7.18 15.58 -13.48
C GLY A 247 -6.82 15.98 -12.05
N ALA A 248 -6.71 17.28 -11.79
CA ALA A 248 -6.40 17.80 -10.46
C ALA A 248 -7.59 17.62 -9.49
N ASP A 249 -8.82 17.82 -9.97
CA ASP A 249 -10.05 17.60 -9.20
C ASP A 249 -10.23 16.14 -8.82
N THR A 250 -10.05 15.21 -9.76
CA THR A 250 -10.11 13.77 -9.49
C THR A 250 -9.07 13.37 -8.45
N GLN A 251 -7.85 13.90 -8.57
CA GLN A 251 -6.78 13.60 -7.63
C GLN A 251 -7.07 14.13 -6.22
N LEU A 252 -7.55 15.38 -6.10
CA LEU A 252 -7.93 15.95 -4.82
C LEU A 252 -9.07 15.17 -4.18
N GLN A 253 -10.13 14.83 -4.94
CA GLN A 253 -11.25 14.04 -4.44
C GLN A 253 -10.78 12.68 -3.90
N ARG A 254 -9.83 12.04 -4.57
CA ARG A 254 -9.23 10.79 -4.09
C ARG A 254 -8.58 10.95 -2.72
N TYR A 255 -7.77 11.99 -2.52
CA TYR A 255 -7.15 12.27 -1.21
C TYR A 255 -8.19 12.58 -0.14
N LEU A 256 -9.22 13.36 -0.47
CA LEU A 256 -10.29 13.70 0.47
C LEU A 256 -11.10 12.47 0.86
N LEU A 257 -11.50 11.61 -0.08
CA LEU A 257 -12.24 10.38 0.21
C LEU A 257 -11.41 9.39 1.03
N GLU A 258 -10.12 9.23 0.72
CA GLU A 258 -9.19 8.41 1.49
C GLU A 258 -9.15 8.89 2.96
N LEU A 259 -8.93 10.19 3.17
CA LEU A 259 -8.91 10.77 4.51
C LEU A 259 -10.29 10.70 5.21
N ALA A 260 -11.38 10.93 4.49
CA ALA A 260 -12.74 10.88 5.03
C ALA A 260 -13.07 9.46 5.52
N SER A 261 -12.64 8.43 4.78
CA SER A 261 -12.85 7.02 5.14
C SER A 261 -11.94 6.50 6.26
N PHE A 262 -10.88 7.23 6.63
CA PHE A 262 -9.96 6.83 7.68
C PHE A 262 -10.65 6.74 9.06
N GLN A 263 -10.59 5.57 9.70
CA GLN A 263 -11.19 5.28 11.00
C GLN A 263 -10.14 4.91 12.05
N GLY A 264 -8.92 5.45 11.93
CA GLY A 264 -7.80 5.08 12.81
C GLY A 264 -7.01 3.87 12.32
N ALA A 265 -5.82 3.70 12.88
CA ALA A 265 -4.88 2.63 12.56
C ALA A 265 -3.92 2.40 13.74
N SER A 266 -3.32 1.21 13.79
CA SER A 266 -2.19 0.94 14.68
C SER A 266 -1.04 0.34 13.86
N LEU A 267 0.17 0.81 14.14
CA LEU A 267 1.39 0.42 13.46
C LEU A 267 2.53 0.30 14.48
N ILE A 268 3.29 -0.79 14.40
CA ILE A 268 4.55 -0.92 15.13
C ILE A 268 5.67 -0.59 14.15
N SER A 269 6.47 0.43 14.44
CA SER A 269 7.61 0.85 13.62
C SER A 269 8.83 1.04 14.51
N LYS A 270 9.96 0.42 14.13
CA LYS A 270 11.23 0.43 14.89
C LYS A 270 11.07 0.08 16.39
N GLY A 271 10.13 -0.82 16.71
CA GLY A 271 9.84 -1.24 18.08
C GLY A 271 8.97 -0.29 18.90
N GLN A 272 8.50 0.82 18.31
CA GLN A 272 7.56 1.75 18.92
C GLN A 272 6.15 1.54 18.32
N GLU A 273 5.14 1.52 19.19
CA GLU A 273 3.73 1.44 18.78
C GLU A 273 3.17 2.84 18.55
N TYR A 274 2.54 3.03 17.41
CA TYR A 274 1.76 4.21 17.04
C TYR A 274 0.31 3.77 16.89
N SER A 275 -0.60 4.38 17.65
CA SER A 275 -2.01 4.05 17.60
C SER A 275 -2.85 5.31 17.54
N VAL A 276 -3.77 5.35 16.58
CA VAL A 276 -4.78 6.39 16.41
C VAL A 276 -6.12 5.68 16.38
N SER A 277 -6.98 6.00 17.34
CA SER A 277 -8.30 5.37 17.47
C SER A 277 -9.40 6.27 16.90
N ALA A 278 -10.39 5.67 16.24
CA ALA A 278 -11.46 6.42 15.55
C ALA A 278 -12.22 7.38 16.47
N ASP A 279 -12.45 6.96 17.71
CA ASP A 279 -13.17 7.70 18.75
C ASP A 279 -12.42 8.94 19.27
N GLN A 280 -11.13 9.04 18.98
CA GLN A 280 -10.31 10.20 19.36
C GLN A 280 -10.21 11.24 18.24
N ILE A 281 -10.66 10.91 17.02
CA ILE A 281 -10.55 11.81 15.86
C ILE A 281 -11.71 12.80 15.88
N ASP A 282 -11.43 14.00 16.38
CA ASP A 282 -12.38 15.12 16.39
C ASP A 282 -12.39 15.86 15.05
N GLN A 283 -11.21 15.99 14.42
CA GLN A 283 -11.03 16.74 13.18
C GLN A 283 -10.11 16.03 12.20
N LYS A 284 -10.35 16.26 10.91
CA LYS A 284 -9.50 15.79 9.81
C LYS A 284 -9.00 16.98 9.01
N ARG A 285 -7.72 16.99 8.67
CA ARG A 285 -7.07 18.06 7.89
C ARG A 285 -6.26 17.48 6.75
N LEU A 286 -6.33 18.10 5.59
CA LEU A 286 -5.45 17.83 4.45
C LEU A 286 -4.60 19.07 4.18
N ILE A 287 -3.28 18.95 4.34
CA ILE A 287 -2.31 19.93 3.85
C ILE A 287 -1.88 19.48 2.46
N LEU A 288 -2.29 20.21 1.43
CA LEU A 288 -1.94 19.98 0.04
C LEU A 288 -0.85 20.96 -0.39
N VAL A 289 0.32 20.43 -0.70
CA VAL A 289 1.48 21.21 -1.13
C VAL A 289 1.53 21.25 -2.66
N ILE A 290 1.64 22.44 -3.23
CA ILE A 290 1.72 22.69 -4.68
C ILE A 290 2.91 23.60 -5.02
N PRO A 291 3.47 23.52 -6.24
CA PRO A 291 4.55 24.40 -6.65
C PRO A 291 4.02 25.82 -6.90
N GLY A 292 4.84 26.85 -6.72
CA GLY A 292 4.42 28.24 -6.93
C GLY A 292 4.11 28.60 -8.38
N ASN A 293 4.59 27.83 -9.35
CA ASN A 293 4.32 27.98 -10.78
C ASN A 293 3.19 27.04 -11.26
N TYR A 294 2.07 27.01 -10.53
CA TYR A 294 0.90 26.24 -10.92
C TYR A 294 0.17 26.84 -12.15
N PRO A 295 -0.63 26.05 -12.88
CA PRO A 295 -1.38 26.52 -14.04
C PRO A 295 -2.40 27.62 -13.70
N GLY A 296 -2.64 28.53 -14.66
CA GLY A 296 -3.52 29.68 -14.46
C GLY A 296 -5.00 29.33 -14.17
N TRP A 297 -5.42 28.08 -14.39
CA TRP A 297 -6.76 27.63 -14.04
C TRP A 297 -6.97 27.51 -12.51
N LEU A 298 -5.90 27.41 -11.70
CA LEU A 298 -5.98 27.41 -10.24
C LEU A 298 -6.13 28.83 -9.70
N ASP A 299 -7.21 29.50 -10.10
CA ASP A 299 -7.57 30.82 -9.64
C ASP A 299 -8.24 30.79 -8.25
N GLN A 300 -8.72 31.93 -7.76
CA GLN A 300 -9.41 31.99 -6.48
C GLN A 300 -10.75 31.23 -6.49
N SER A 301 -11.42 31.15 -7.64
CA SER A 301 -12.70 30.44 -7.75
C SER A 301 -12.50 28.94 -7.60
N GLN A 302 -11.48 28.38 -8.25
CA GLN A 302 -11.14 26.97 -8.13
C GLN A 302 -10.67 26.63 -6.72
N ARG A 303 -9.85 27.48 -6.10
CA ARG A 303 -9.42 27.30 -4.70
C ARG A 303 -10.60 27.30 -3.72
N ASN A 304 -11.58 28.19 -3.92
CA ASN A 304 -12.79 28.21 -3.10
C ASN A 304 -13.63 26.95 -3.32
N TYR A 305 -13.71 26.45 -4.56
CA TYR A 305 -14.38 25.19 -4.87
C TYR A 305 -13.69 24.01 -4.17
N TRP A 306 -12.37 23.90 -4.23
CA TRP A 306 -11.61 22.87 -3.51
C TRP A 306 -11.83 22.91 -1.99
N GLN A 307 -11.85 24.12 -1.41
CA GLN A 307 -12.17 24.28 0.01
C GLN A 307 -13.58 23.82 0.35
N ALA A 308 -14.56 24.10 -0.51
CA ALA A 308 -15.94 23.65 -0.32
C ALA A 308 -16.05 22.12 -0.40
N VAL A 309 -15.41 21.48 -1.39
CA VAL A 309 -15.39 20.01 -1.52
C VAL A 309 -14.74 19.35 -0.30
N GLY A 310 -13.66 19.94 0.22
CA GLY A 310 -13.05 19.50 1.48
C GLY A 310 -14.03 19.59 2.65
N ALA A 311 -14.69 20.74 2.81
CA ALA A 311 -15.66 20.97 3.88
C ALA A 311 -16.87 20.02 3.80
N ASP A 312 -17.37 19.71 2.59
CA ASP A 312 -18.44 18.74 2.36
C ASP A 312 -18.05 17.32 2.81
N CYS A 313 -16.75 16.99 2.73
CA CYS A 313 -16.19 15.74 3.26
C CYS A 313 -15.86 15.79 4.76
N GLY A 314 -16.15 16.91 5.45
CA GLY A 314 -15.77 17.13 6.85
C GLY A 314 -14.27 17.31 7.07
N ILE A 315 -13.52 17.73 6.04
CA ILE A 315 -12.07 17.87 6.06
C ILE A 315 -11.68 19.33 5.91
N GLN A 316 -10.79 19.82 6.78
CA GLN A 316 -10.16 21.12 6.59
C GLN A 316 -9.07 21.01 5.52
N LEU A 317 -9.32 21.54 4.32
CA LEU A 317 -8.31 21.62 3.26
C LEU A 317 -7.46 22.89 3.42
N GLU A 318 -6.14 22.73 3.45
CA GLU A 318 -5.16 23.80 3.46
C GLU A 318 -4.22 23.64 2.27
N ILE A 319 -4.20 24.62 1.37
CA ILE A 319 -3.31 24.63 0.20
C ILE A 319 -2.07 25.45 0.55
N ARG A 320 -0.88 24.86 0.41
CA ARG A 320 0.41 25.53 0.66
C ARG A 320 1.24 25.54 -0.61
N GLU A 321 1.73 26.73 -0.95
CA GLU A 321 2.64 26.92 -2.07
C GLU A 321 4.08 26.75 -1.56
N TYR A 322 4.90 25.98 -2.29
CA TYR A 322 6.32 25.81 -1.96
C TYR A 322 7.16 25.71 -3.23
N GLY A 323 8.25 26.46 -3.32
CA GLY A 323 9.22 26.35 -4.42
C GLY A 323 8.64 26.58 -5.82
N THR A 324 9.37 26.14 -6.84
CA THR A 324 8.98 26.22 -8.26
C THR A 324 9.37 24.90 -8.90
N SER A 325 8.45 24.21 -9.59
CA SER A 325 8.76 22.97 -10.30
C SER A 325 9.28 23.26 -11.71
N LEU A 326 10.51 22.85 -12.00
CA LEU A 326 11.09 22.92 -13.34
C LEU A 326 11.01 21.59 -14.10
N ARG A 327 10.51 20.53 -13.44
CA ARG A 327 10.57 19.14 -13.90
C ARG A 327 9.98 18.90 -15.29
N TYR A 328 8.91 19.61 -15.64
CA TYR A 328 8.17 19.43 -16.89
C TYR A 328 8.31 20.62 -17.85
N GLN A 329 9.18 21.59 -17.56
CA GLN A 329 9.42 22.70 -18.48
C GLN A 329 10.25 22.22 -19.67
N LYS A 330 9.79 22.55 -20.89
CA LYS A 330 10.60 22.31 -22.09
C LYS A 330 11.86 23.20 -22.01
N PRO A 331 13.05 22.67 -22.33
CA PRO A 331 14.26 23.49 -22.38
C PRO A 331 14.02 24.66 -23.34
N GLU A 332 14.38 25.88 -22.91
CA GLU A 332 14.38 27.03 -23.79
C GLU A 332 15.23 26.69 -25.01
N THR A 333 14.59 26.55 -26.17
CA THR A 333 15.31 26.55 -27.44
C THR A 333 15.97 27.92 -27.57
N GLU A 334 17.28 27.98 -27.37
CA GLU A 334 18.07 29.18 -27.67
C GLU A 334 17.77 29.65 -29.10
N PRO A 335 17.64 30.97 -29.31
CA PRO A 335 17.19 31.56 -30.58
C PRO A 335 18.14 31.38 -31.77
#